data_AF-A0A034UYE3-F1
#
_entry.id   AF-A0A034UYE3-F1
#
_cell.length_a   1.000
_cell.length_b   1.000
_cell.length_c   1.000
_cell.angle_alpha   90.00
_cell.angle_beta   90.00
_cell.angle_gamma   90.00
#
_symmetry.space_group_name_H-M   'P 1'
#
loop_
_entity.id
_entity.type
_entity.pdbx_description
1 polymer ?
#
loop_
_entity_poly.entity_id
_entity_poly.type
_entity_poly.pdbx_seq_one_letter_code
_entity_poly.pdbx_strand_id
1 'polypeptide(L)'
;IEKVLRQYGDQTVLAPKLIASSTSPTQTYVMFNDLTVQGYTTIGSRYIHLDEGKIAMLKLAKLHAISYKLNKEREEAASTSLDKGLINSIDPEKFPFIKHGIRLLKEVLSEHVDLKQFVPHIESVEHLLLPKTLELFKAHSSGKRDGLLVLNHGDFHLKNMMIQAVDGK
;
A
#
# COMPACT_ATOMS: atom_id res chain seq x y z
N ILE A 1 9.72 -5.83 -10.34
CA ILE A 1 10.12 -5.49 -8.96
C ILE A 1 10.90 -6.63 -8.32
N GLU A 2 10.32 -7.83 -8.14
CA GLU A 2 11.03 -8.99 -7.54
C GLU A 2 12.35 -9.35 -8.25
N LYS A 3 12.40 -9.25 -9.59
CA LYS A 3 13.65 -9.43 -10.36
C LYS A 3 14.77 -8.48 -9.91
N VAL A 4 14.43 -7.24 -9.56
CA VAL A 4 15.41 -6.24 -9.08
C VAL A 4 15.79 -6.55 -7.64
N LEU A 5 14.85 -6.94 -6.78
CA LEU A 5 15.15 -7.38 -5.41
C LEU A 5 16.21 -8.51 -5.41
N ARG A 6 16.06 -9.50 -6.30
CA ARG A 6 17.03 -10.60 -6.41
C ARG A 6 18.44 -10.16 -6.82
N GLN A 7 18.59 -9.05 -7.55
CA GLN A 7 19.91 -8.49 -7.88
C GLN A 7 20.65 -7.99 -6.63
N TYR A 8 19.93 -7.67 -5.55
CA TYR A 8 20.47 -7.28 -4.25
C TYR A 8 20.50 -8.45 -3.25
N GLY A 9 20.30 -9.69 -3.71
CA GLY A 9 20.26 -10.86 -2.84
C GLY A 9 18.93 -11.05 -2.09
N ASP A 10 17.96 -10.17 -2.27
CA ASP A 10 16.66 -10.24 -1.59
C ASP A 10 15.71 -11.22 -2.31
N GLN A 11 15.30 -12.27 -1.59
CA GLN A 11 14.46 -13.35 -2.12
C GLN A 11 12.96 -13.14 -1.85
N THR A 12 12.53 -11.93 -1.47
CA THR A 12 11.13 -11.65 -1.15
C THR A 12 10.21 -11.93 -2.32
N VAL A 13 9.18 -12.73 -2.06
CA VAL A 13 8.04 -12.94 -2.95
C VAL A 13 6.91 -12.00 -2.52
N LEU A 14 6.53 -11.09 -3.40
CA LEU A 14 5.52 -10.06 -3.21
C LEU A 14 4.13 -10.52 -3.65
N ALA A 15 4.04 -11.35 -4.69
CA ALA A 15 2.77 -11.78 -5.26
C ALA A 15 2.81 -13.24 -5.77
N PRO A 16 1.66 -13.91 -5.88
CA PRO A 16 1.58 -15.20 -6.59
C PRO A 16 2.04 -15.05 -8.05
N LYS A 17 2.59 -16.15 -8.59
CA LYS A 17 3.10 -16.17 -9.96
C LYS A 17 1.95 -15.91 -10.95
N LEU A 18 2.13 -14.92 -11.81
CA LEU A 18 1.24 -14.66 -12.95
C LEU A 18 1.36 -15.80 -13.98
N ILE A 19 0.24 -16.41 -14.32
CA ILE A 19 0.13 -17.45 -15.35
C ILE A 19 -0.18 -16.80 -16.70
N ALA A 20 -1.20 -15.95 -16.74
CA ALA A 20 -1.64 -15.27 -17.95
C ALA A 20 -2.47 -14.02 -17.59
N SER A 21 -2.48 -13.04 -18.49
CA SER A 21 -3.30 -11.84 -18.34
C SER A 21 -3.73 -11.32 -19.71
N SER A 22 -4.90 -10.71 -19.78
CA SER A 22 -5.37 -9.97 -20.95
C SER A 22 -6.01 -8.66 -20.51
N THR A 23 -5.72 -7.60 -21.26
CA THR A 23 -6.36 -6.29 -21.15
C THR A 23 -7.20 -5.96 -22.38
N SER A 24 -7.56 -6.97 -23.18
CA SER A 24 -8.43 -6.81 -24.35
C SER A 24 -9.81 -6.30 -23.91
N PRO A 25 -10.43 -5.36 -24.67
CA PRO A 25 -11.79 -4.89 -24.40
C PRO A 25 -12.84 -6.00 -24.35
N THR A 26 -12.62 -7.10 -25.07
CA THR A 26 -13.54 -8.24 -25.13
C THR A 26 -13.30 -9.28 -24.05
N GLN A 27 -12.11 -9.30 -23.43
CA GLN A 27 -11.76 -10.28 -22.40
C GLN A 27 -10.64 -9.74 -21.52
N THR A 28 -11.01 -9.15 -20.38
CA THR A 28 -10.06 -8.72 -19.34
C THR A 28 -9.96 -9.79 -18.27
N TYR A 29 -8.76 -10.34 -18.06
CA TYR A 29 -8.52 -11.34 -17.03
C TYR A 29 -7.08 -11.28 -16.52
N VAL A 30 -6.88 -11.80 -15.32
CA VAL A 30 -5.57 -12.07 -14.73
C VAL A 30 -5.66 -13.41 -14.02
N MET A 31 -4.75 -14.32 -14.35
CA MET A 31 -4.69 -15.68 -13.80
C MET A 31 -3.38 -15.84 -13.03
N PHE A 32 -3.47 -16.33 -11.80
CA PHE A 32 -2.33 -16.55 -10.92
C PHE A 32 -2.28 -18.01 -10.47
N ASN A 33 -1.11 -18.44 -10.00
CA ASN A 33 -1.02 -19.68 -9.24
C ASN A 33 -1.93 -19.60 -8.01
N ASP A 34 -2.64 -20.68 -7.76
CA ASP A 34 -3.37 -20.86 -6.52
C ASP A 34 -2.38 -20.91 -5.34
N LEU A 35 -2.62 -20.09 -4.32
CA LEU A 35 -1.80 -20.09 -3.10
C LEU A 35 -2.33 -21.07 -2.05
N THR A 36 -3.59 -21.49 -2.15
CA THR A 36 -4.19 -22.44 -1.20
C THR A 36 -3.53 -23.82 -1.28
N VAL A 37 -3.10 -24.24 -2.48
CA VAL A 37 -2.30 -25.46 -2.68
C VAL A 37 -0.91 -25.38 -2.03
N GLN A 38 -0.45 -24.18 -1.70
CA GLN A 38 0.79 -23.92 -0.95
C GLN A 38 0.51 -23.70 0.55
N GLY A 39 -0.72 -23.91 1.02
CA GLY A 39 -1.08 -23.75 2.44
C GLY A 39 -1.34 -22.30 2.86
N TYR A 40 -1.52 -21.37 1.91
CA TYR A 40 -1.92 -20.02 2.25
C TYR A 40 -3.41 -19.94 2.58
N THR A 41 -3.76 -19.14 3.59
CA THR A 41 -5.14 -18.85 4.00
C THR A 41 -5.37 -17.35 4.08
N THR A 42 -6.62 -16.91 3.98
CA THR A 42 -6.97 -15.50 4.18
C THR A 42 -6.98 -15.17 5.67
N ILE A 43 -6.65 -13.92 6.03
CA ILE A 43 -6.77 -13.44 7.41
C ILE A 43 -8.23 -13.46 7.88
N GLY A 44 -9.19 -13.30 6.97
CA GLY A 44 -10.63 -13.35 7.27
C GLY A 44 -11.07 -12.13 8.11
N SER A 45 -11.77 -12.39 9.21
CA SER A 45 -12.34 -11.37 10.10
C SER A 45 -11.54 -11.13 11.38
N ARG A 46 -10.46 -11.90 11.62
CA ARG A 46 -9.65 -11.71 12.83
C ARG A 46 -8.69 -10.53 12.68
N TYR A 47 -8.19 -10.05 13.82
CA TYR A 47 -7.07 -9.12 13.85
C TYR A 47 -5.79 -9.80 13.38
N ILE A 48 -4.88 -9.00 12.82
CA ILE A 48 -3.54 -9.46 12.47
C ILE A 48 -2.69 -9.64 13.72
N HIS A 49 -1.80 -10.61 13.66
CA HIS A 49 -0.70 -10.70 14.60
C HIS A 49 0.40 -9.70 14.23
N LEU A 50 1.19 -9.29 15.22
CA LEU A 50 2.24 -8.29 15.04
C LEU A 50 3.23 -8.70 13.93
N ASP A 51 3.61 -9.97 13.88
CA ASP A 51 4.56 -10.45 12.89
C ASP A 51 3.98 -10.48 11.47
N GLU A 52 2.69 -10.78 11.32
CA GLU A 52 1.98 -10.66 10.03
C GLU A 52 1.99 -9.21 9.54
N GLY A 53 1.72 -8.26 10.45
CA GLY A 53 1.77 -6.83 10.16
C GLY A 53 3.18 -6.38 9.75
N LYS A 54 4.21 -6.80 10.47
CA LYS A 54 5.62 -6.50 10.13
C LYS A 54 5.99 -7.04 8.75
N ILE A 55 5.61 -8.28 8.44
CA ILE A 55 5.88 -8.89 7.13
C ILE A 55 5.17 -8.13 6.03
N ALA A 56 3.88 -7.81 6.20
CA ALA A 56 3.11 -7.05 5.22
C ALA A 56 3.73 -5.67 4.96
N MET A 57 4.08 -4.94 6.01
CA MET A 57 4.71 -3.62 5.91
C MET A 57 6.11 -3.70 5.28
N LEU A 58 6.90 -4.73 5.59
CA LEU A 58 8.21 -4.94 4.98
C LEU A 58 8.09 -5.21 3.47
N LYS A 59 7.12 -6.03 3.05
CA LYS A 59 6.85 -6.28 1.62
C LYS A 59 6.42 -4.99 0.91
N LEU A 60 5.55 -4.20 1.53
CA LEU A 60 5.13 -2.90 0.99
C LEU A 60 6.31 -1.91 0.88
N ALA A 61 7.18 -1.85 1.88
CA ALA A 61 8.38 -1.01 1.84
C ALA A 61 9.31 -1.41 0.69
N LYS A 62 9.50 -2.70 0.44
CA LYS A 62 10.29 -3.21 -0.69
C LYS A 62 9.64 -2.86 -2.04
N LEU A 63 8.32 -2.97 -2.16
CA LEU A 63 7.57 -2.53 -3.33
C LEU A 63 7.81 -1.04 -3.62
N HIS A 64 7.68 -0.19 -2.60
CA HIS A 64 7.92 1.25 -2.71
C HIS A 64 9.37 1.58 -3.09
N ALA A 65 10.35 0.98 -2.41
CA ALA A 65 11.76 1.26 -2.67
C ALA A 65 12.18 0.93 -4.12
N ILE A 66 11.77 -0.23 -4.62
CA ILE A 66 12.13 -0.65 -5.98
C ILE A 66 11.32 0.09 -7.04
N SER A 67 10.04 0.40 -6.79
CA SER A 67 9.27 1.21 -7.72
C SER A 67 9.83 2.63 -7.84
N TYR A 68 10.25 3.24 -6.71
CA TYR A 68 10.98 4.50 -6.71
C TYR A 68 12.25 4.45 -7.57
N LYS A 69 13.10 3.44 -7.33
CA LYS A 69 14.33 3.23 -8.11
C LYS A 69 14.05 3.12 -9.59
N LEU A 70 13.10 2.25 -9.98
CA LEU A 70 12.74 2.03 -11.38
C LEU A 70 12.16 3.30 -12.03
N ASN A 71 11.44 4.12 -11.27
CA ASN A 71 10.93 5.39 -11.75
C ASN A 71 12.06 6.41 -11.97
N LYS A 72 13.05 6.45 -11.07
CA LYS A 72 14.23 7.34 -11.21
C LYS A 72 15.14 6.94 -12.38
N GLU A 73 15.24 5.64 -12.68
CA GLU A 73 16.09 5.11 -13.75
C GLU A 73 15.44 5.15 -15.14
N ARG A 74 14.11 5.28 -15.24
CA ARG A 74 13.39 5.37 -16.51
C ARG A 74 12.98 6.83 -16.73
N GLU A 75 13.65 7.52 -17.64
CA GLU A 75 13.41 8.95 -17.85
C GLU A 75 11.97 9.32 -18.23
N GLU A 76 11.14 8.47 -18.89
CA GLU A 76 9.88 9.01 -19.46
C GLU A 76 8.55 8.22 -19.44
N ALA A 77 8.40 6.93 -19.11
CA ALA A 77 7.17 6.22 -19.52
C ALA A 77 6.29 5.52 -18.45
N ALA A 78 6.82 5.07 -17.31
CA ALA A 78 6.04 4.18 -16.43
C ALA A 78 5.13 4.91 -15.43
N SER A 79 5.50 6.12 -15.01
CA SER A 79 4.76 6.87 -13.99
C SER A 79 3.53 7.61 -14.54
N THR A 80 3.46 7.88 -15.84
CA THR A 80 2.41 8.75 -16.41
C THR A 80 1.07 8.05 -16.63
N SER A 81 1.05 6.72 -16.69
CA SER A 81 -0.18 5.94 -16.87
C SER A 81 -0.73 5.34 -15.57
N LEU A 82 0.04 5.42 -14.48
CA LEU A 82 -0.30 4.87 -13.15
C LEU A 82 -0.55 6.00 -12.15
N ASP A 83 -1.22 7.05 -12.61
CA ASP A 83 -1.51 8.26 -11.84
C ASP A 83 -2.91 8.25 -11.23
N LYS A 84 -3.71 7.19 -11.45
CA LYS A 84 -5.06 7.06 -10.89
C LYS A 84 -5.07 6.28 -9.59
N GLY A 85 -5.68 6.85 -8.57
CA GLY A 85 -5.91 6.23 -7.26
C GLY A 85 -7.18 6.76 -6.61
N LEU A 86 -7.55 6.18 -5.47
CA LEU A 86 -8.79 6.52 -4.77
C LEU A 86 -8.88 8.02 -4.43
N ILE A 87 -7.78 8.59 -3.91
CA ILE A 87 -7.70 9.96 -3.40
C ILE A 87 -7.79 11.03 -4.51
N ASN A 88 -7.33 10.72 -5.73
CA ASN A 88 -7.34 11.68 -6.83
C ASN A 88 -8.44 11.41 -7.88
N SER A 89 -9.19 10.30 -7.74
CA SER A 89 -10.31 9.96 -8.63
C SER A 89 -11.68 10.25 -8.03
N ILE A 90 -11.79 10.35 -6.70
CA ILE A 90 -13.05 10.56 -5.98
C ILE A 90 -12.81 11.59 -4.87
N ASP A 91 -13.83 12.38 -4.55
CA ASP A 91 -13.82 13.31 -3.42
C ASP A 91 -13.50 12.58 -2.10
N PRO A 92 -12.33 12.82 -1.48
CA PRO A 92 -11.90 12.11 -0.27
C PRO A 92 -12.85 12.27 0.92
N GLU A 93 -13.57 13.39 1.01
CA GLU A 93 -14.49 13.65 2.14
C GLU A 93 -15.73 12.75 2.12
N LYS A 94 -16.02 12.13 0.97
CA LYS A 94 -17.10 11.15 0.84
C LYS A 94 -16.76 9.81 1.47
N PHE A 95 -15.49 9.57 1.83
CA PHE A 95 -15.07 8.35 2.49
C PHE A 95 -15.10 8.51 4.02
N PRO A 96 -15.95 7.75 4.74
CA PRO A 96 -16.05 7.85 6.19
C PRO A 96 -14.71 7.62 6.91
N PHE A 97 -13.85 6.75 6.36
CA PHE A 97 -12.54 6.47 6.96
C PHE A 97 -11.55 7.63 6.81
N ILE A 98 -11.68 8.48 5.77
CA ILE A 98 -10.87 9.70 5.64
C ILE A 98 -11.44 10.77 6.57
N LYS A 99 -12.76 10.97 6.53
CA LYS A 99 -13.46 11.98 7.33
C LYS A 99 -13.31 11.77 8.83
N HIS A 100 -13.32 10.52 9.30
CA HIS A 100 -13.28 10.19 10.71
C HIS A 100 -11.96 9.55 11.16
N GLY A 101 -11.06 9.22 10.24
CA GLY A 101 -9.85 8.46 10.53
C GLY A 101 -8.93 9.14 11.54
N ILE A 102 -8.68 10.44 11.39
CA ILE A 102 -7.81 11.18 12.32
C ILE A 102 -8.43 11.27 13.72
N ARG A 103 -9.75 11.49 13.81
CA ARG A 103 -10.47 11.45 15.09
C ARG A 103 -10.32 10.08 15.77
N LEU A 104 -10.61 9.01 15.04
CA LEU A 104 -10.51 7.64 15.56
C LEU A 104 -9.08 7.28 15.97
N LEU A 105 -8.07 7.73 15.20
CA LEU A 105 -6.67 7.58 15.56
C LEU A 105 -6.36 8.25 16.90
N LYS A 106 -6.79 9.50 17.10
CA LYS A 106 -6.58 10.21 18.37
C LYS A 106 -7.30 9.53 19.55
N GLU A 107 -8.49 8.99 19.33
CA GLU A 107 -9.22 8.22 20.35
C GLU A 107 -8.41 7.01 20.80
N VAL A 108 -7.93 6.18 19.86
CA VAL A 108 -7.08 5.02 20.17
C VAL A 108 -5.80 5.46 20.89
N LEU A 109 -5.09 6.47 20.37
CA LEU A 109 -3.85 6.95 21.01
C LEU A 109 -4.08 7.49 22.43
N SER A 110 -5.25 8.05 22.71
CA SER A 110 -5.60 8.60 24.02
C SER A 110 -5.87 7.51 25.06
N GLU A 111 -6.30 6.33 24.64
CA GLU A 111 -6.56 5.16 25.49
C GLU A 111 -5.28 4.43 25.90
N HIS A 112 -4.21 4.57 25.12
CA HIS A 112 -2.91 3.92 25.37
C HIS A 112 -1.92 4.87 26.06
N VAL A 113 -1.56 4.59 27.31
CA VAL A 113 -0.72 5.46 28.16
C VAL A 113 0.63 5.81 27.51
N ASP A 114 1.25 4.85 26.84
CA ASP A 114 2.52 4.99 26.13
C ASP A 114 2.42 5.81 24.83
N LEU A 115 1.22 5.86 24.23
CA LEU A 115 0.98 6.54 22.95
C LEU A 115 0.31 7.91 23.10
N LYS A 116 -0.30 8.20 24.24
CA LYS A 116 -1.04 9.45 24.51
C LYS A 116 -0.21 10.71 24.27
N GLN A 117 1.11 10.62 24.46
CA GLN A 117 2.05 11.70 24.17
C GLN A 117 2.03 12.16 22.69
N PHE A 118 1.57 11.33 21.75
CA PHE A 118 1.50 11.68 20.33
C PHE A 118 0.25 12.48 19.95
N VAL A 119 -0.80 12.49 20.78
CA VAL A 119 -2.07 13.16 20.47
C VAL A 119 -1.87 14.66 20.19
N PRO A 120 -1.17 15.45 21.05
CA PRO A 120 -0.97 16.88 20.79
C PRO A 120 -0.21 17.16 19.50
N HIS A 121 0.71 16.26 19.11
CA HIS A 121 1.45 16.39 17.86
C HIS A 121 0.53 16.26 16.65
N ILE A 122 -0.40 15.30 16.67
CA ILE A 122 -1.39 15.12 15.58
C ILE A 122 -2.34 16.32 15.51
N GLU A 123 -2.85 16.78 16.66
CA GLU A 123 -3.74 17.95 16.71
C GLU A 123 -3.09 19.21 16.14
N SER A 124 -1.80 19.41 16.40
CA SER A 124 -1.06 20.57 15.90
C SER A 124 -0.99 20.64 14.36
N VAL A 125 -1.10 19.49 13.68
CA VAL A 125 -1.01 19.39 12.21
C VAL A 125 -2.29 18.93 11.52
N GLU A 126 -3.35 18.61 12.26
CA GLU A 126 -4.58 17.99 11.75
C GLU A 126 -5.19 18.78 10.57
N HIS A 127 -5.22 20.11 10.70
CA HIS A 127 -5.71 21.03 9.67
C HIS A 127 -4.93 20.97 8.34
N LEU A 128 -3.70 20.43 8.34
CA LEU A 128 -2.85 20.29 7.15
C LEU A 128 -2.96 18.92 6.50
N LEU A 129 -3.44 17.89 7.19
CA LEU A 129 -3.30 16.50 6.76
C LEU A 129 -4.03 16.23 5.44
N LEU A 130 -5.32 16.58 5.34
CA LEU A 130 -6.09 16.37 4.11
C LEU A 130 -5.62 17.27 2.95
N PRO A 131 -5.41 18.59 3.12
CA PRO A 131 -4.87 19.43 2.06
C PRO A 131 -3.51 18.94 1.53
N LYS A 132 -2.58 18.57 2.41
CA LYS A 132 -1.28 18.03 1.99
C LYS A 132 -1.40 16.68 1.31
N THR A 133 -2.30 15.81 1.77
CA THR A 133 -2.57 14.53 1.10
C THR A 133 -3.08 14.79 -0.32
N LEU A 134 -4.03 15.69 -0.50
CA LEU A 134 -4.54 16.05 -1.83
C LEU A 134 -3.46 16.63 -2.75
N GLU A 135 -2.56 17.46 -2.22
CA GLU A 135 -1.41 17.98 -2.98
C GLU A 135 -0.47 16.84 -3.42
N LEU A 136 -0.12 15.93 -2.50
CA LEU A 136 0.77 14.79 -2.78
C LEU A 136 0.21 13.88 -3.88
N PHE A 137 -1.08 13.58 -3.85
CA PHE A 137 -1.73 12.74 -4.86
C PHE A 137 -1.98 13.44 -6.20
N LYS A 138 -1.85 14.78 -6.26
CA LYS A 138 -1.90 15.58 -7.50
C LYS A 138 -0.51 15.91 -8.06
N ALA A 139 0.57 15.63 -7.32
CA ALA A 139 1.94 16.01 -7.68
C ALA A 139 2.31 15.58 -9.11
N HIS A 140 1.90 14.38 -9.51
CA HIS A 140 2.11 13.89 -10.87
C HIS A 140 1.43 14.76 -11.94
N SER A 141 0.13 15.03 -11.79
CA SER A 141 -0.65 15.88 -12.72
C SER A 141 -0.28 17.36 -12.67
N SER A 142 0.31 17.84 -11.57
CA SER A 142 0.70 19.25 -11.41
C SER A 142 2.11 19.55 -11.93
N GLY A 143 2.82 18.56 -12.49
CA GLY A 143 4.20 18.70 -12.96
C GLY A 143 5.25 18.80 -11.85
N LYS A 144 4.86 18.70 -10.58
CA LYS A 144 5.79 18.69 -9.44
C LYS A 144 6.33 17.27 -9.25
N ARG A 145 7.60 17.04 -9.62
CA ARG A 145 8.28 15.74 -9.53
C ARG A 145 9.37 15.68 -8.45
N ASP A 146 9.33 16.60 -7.49
CA ASP A 146 10.26 16.70 -6.36
C ASP A 146 9.99 15.68 -5.24
N GLY A 147 8.84 14.99 -5.28
CA GLY A 147 8.44 13.97 -4.30
C GLY A 147 8.96 12.55 -4.57
N LEU A 148 8.84 11.69 -3.56
CA LEU A 148 9.07 10.24 -3.67
C LEU A 148 7.87 9.56 -4.35
N LEU A 149 7.88 9.54 -5.69
CA LEU A 149 6.85 8.88 -6.48
C LEU A 149 7.08 7.36 -6.51
N VAL A 150 6.14 6.61 -5.94
CA VAL A 150 6.19 5.14 -5.81
C VAL A 150 4.90 4.50 -6.31
N LEU A 151 4.94 3.22 -6.67
CA LEU A 151 3.72 2.47 -6.98
C LEU A 151 3.02 2.05 -5.69
N ASN A 152 1.74 2.36 -5.58
CA ASN A 152 0.89 1.88 -4.50
C ASN A 152 0.23 0.54 -4.89
N HIS A 153 -0.04 -0.33 -3.91
CA HIS A 153 -0.79 -1.59 -4.10
C HIS A 153 -2.28 -1.34 -4.42
N GLY A 154 -2.80 -0.13 -4.17
CA GLY A 154 -4.15 0.30 -4.54
C GLY A 154 -5.24 -0.20 -3.59
N ASP A 155 -5.19 -1.46 -3.19
CA ASP A 155 -6.11 -2.08 -2.21
C ASP A 155 -5.34 -2.88 -1.15
N PHE A 156 -4.41 -2.19 -0.46
CA PHE A 156 -3.61 -2.75 0.62
C PHE A 156 -4.44 -2.90 1.90
N HIS A 157 -5.39 -3.83 1.86
CA HIS A 157 -6.32 -4.11 2.94
C HIS A 157 -6.10 -5.53 3.48
N LEU A 158 -6.31 -5.73 4.79
CA LEU A 158 -6.06 -7.02 5.47
C LEU A 158 -6.84 -8.19 4.86
N LYS A 159 -8.05 -7.92 4.38
CA LYS A 159 -8.90 -8.92 3.69
C LYS A 159 -8.31 -9.44 2.37
N ASN A 160 -7.39 -8.69 1.78
CA ASN A 160 -6.69 -9.06 0.55
C ASN A 160 -5.32 -9.69 0.82
N MET A 161 -4.97 -9.92 2.09
CA MET A 161 -3.72 -10.57 2.47
C MET A 161 -3.97 -12.06 2.70
N MET A 162 -3.08 -12.87 2.15
CA MET A 162 -2.99 -14.28 2.45
C MET A 162 -1.69 -14.54 3.22
N ILE A 163 -1.78 -15.44 4.19
CA ILE A 163 -0.68 -15.85 5.06
C ILE A 163 -0.47 -17.35 4.95
N GLN A 164 0.75 -17.79 5.14
CA GLN A 164 1.09 -19.21 5.24
C GLN A 164 1.60 -19.44 6.66
N ALA A 165 0.92 -20.32 7.41
CA ALA A 165 1.44 -20.78 8.68
C ALA A 165 2.61 -21.73 8.40
N VAL A 166 3.70 -21.58 9.14
CA VAL A 166 4.82 -22.54 9.10
C VAL A 166 4.69 -23.37 10.36
N ASP A 167 4.43 -24.67 10.23
CA ASP A 167 4.17 -25.57 11.37
C ASP A 167 5.08 -25.26 12.58
N GLY A 168 4.47 -24.86 13.70
CA GLY A 168 5.15 -24.48 14.93
C GLY A 168 5.28 -22.98 15.23
N LYS A 169 4.82 -22.07 14.34
CA LYS A 169 4.66 -20.63 14.61
C LYS A 169 3.47 -20.01 13.88
#